data_AF-J3HZ64-F1
#
_entry.id   AF-J3HZ64-F1
#
_cell.length_a   1.000
_cell.length_b   1.000
_cell.length_c   1.000
_cell.angle_alpha   90.00
_cell.angle_beta   90.00
_cell.angle_gamma   90.00
#
_symmetry.space_group_name_H-M   'P 1'
#
loop_
_entity.id
_entity.type
_entity.pdbx_description
1 polymer ?
#
loop_
_entity_poly.entity_id
_entity_poly.type
_entity_poly.pdbx_seq_one_letter_code
_entity_poly.pdbx_strand_id
1 'polypeptide(L)'
;MHGKLWCSTINEVMEPIVQRMEKQVVKCIARSWLIGTALLLAGCAGGDESRARDVVSSFYKMHQSVRPIGALTLNELITFRHFMSVNLFDLLKDTSVAEEARIAQSAQADADPLPPLVEGDIFTGNPAGASTFRIVNCDIGERDSKCAVELIYSDAKLKAPAKWTDQVLLTRDARGWVIDNIEYAKGAAPMRSGTLQAVLTKLLKRDTLPLQ
;
A
#
# COMPACT_ATOMS: atom_id res chain seq x y z
N MET A 1 47.76 33.59 59.36
CA MET A 1 49.17 33.40 58.92
C MET A 1 49.33 31.99 58.39
N HIS A 2 49.77 31.89 57.13
CA HIS A 2 50.37 30.73 56.46
C HIS A 2 49.59 29.41 56.37
N GLY A 3 48.74 29.32 55.34
CA GLY A 3 48.42 28.06 54.67
C GLY A 3 49.41 27.80 53.53
N LYS A 4 50.06 26.63 53.58
CA LYS A 4 50.74 25.98 52.45
C LYS A 4 50.58 24.49 52.65
N LEU A 5 49.91 23.79 51.72
CA LEU A 5 50.50 22.65 51.05
C LEU A 5 49.63 22.24 49.85
N TRP A 6 50.28 22.29 48.69
CA TRP A 6 50.13 21.42 47.53
C TRP A 6 48.99 21.61 46.53
N CYS A 7 49.48 21.80 45.30
CA CYS A 7 48.79 21.93 44.03
C CYS A 7 48.33 20.56 43.50
N SER A 8 47.19 20.60 42.83
CA SER A 8 46.91 19.87 41.59
C SER A 8 46.71 18.35 41.67
N THR A 9 45.46 17.95 41.91
CA THR A 9 44.83 16.80 41.26
C THR A 9 43.42 17.24 40.86
N ILE A 10 43.12 17.25 39.56
CA ILE A 10 41.80 17.08 38.91
C ILE A 10 42.03 17.47 37.43
N ASN A 11 42.28 16.47 36.58
CA ASN A 11 41.43 16.24 35.41
C ASN A 11 41.89 14.97 34.70
N GLU A 12 41.00 14.00 34.88
CA GLU A 12 41.00 12.65 34.38
C GLU A 12 40.33 12.68 32.99
N VAL A 13 40.99 12.05 32.02
CA VAL A 13 40.42 11.41 30.82
C VAL A 13 39.78 12.34 29.77
N MET A 14 40.65 12.88 28.90
CA MET A 14 40.35 13.13 27.49
C MET A 14 41.66 13.06 26.68
N GLU A 15 41.69 12.12 25.72
CA GLU A 15 42.64 11.98 24.59
C GLU A 15 44.13 11.73 24.92
N PRO A 16 44.80 10.74 24.28
CA PRO A 16 44.92 10.68 22.82
C PRO A 16 44.96 9.25 22.21
N ILE A 17 44.00 8.89 21.36
CA ILE A 17 44.02 7.65 20.53
C ILE A 17 44.51 7.93 19.09
N VAL A 18 44.92 9.16 18.77
CA VAL A 18 45.22 9.59 17.38
C VAL A 18 46.64 9.28 16.88
N GLN A 19 47.56 8.73 17.68
CA GLN A 19 48.97 8.57 17.27
C GLN A 19 49.54 7.15 17.26
N ARG A 20 48.71 6.10 17.10
CA ARG A 20 49.21 4.71 17.04
C ARG A 20 48.69 3.87 15.86
N MET A 21 48.48 4.48 14.69
CA MET A 21 48.11 3.73 13.48
C MET A 21 48.91 4.07 12.20
N GLU A 22 49.99 4.85 12.28
CA GLU A 22 50.71 5.35 11.08
C GLU A 22 51.99 4.61 10.68
N LYS A 23 52.42 3.52 11.35
CA LYS A 23 53.74 2.90 11.05
C LYS A 23 53.75 1.39 10.77
N GLN A 24 52.66 0.81 10.31
CA GLN A 24 52.63 -0.62 9.92
C GLN A 24 52.22 -0.87 8.45
N VAL A 25 51.89 0.17 7.67
CA VAL A 25 51.29 -0.02 6.33
C VAL A 25 52.31 0.05 5.16
N VAL A 26 53.56 0.46 5.37
CA VAL A 26 54.51 0.75 4.26
C VAL A 26 55.61 -0.31 4.06
N LYS A 27 55.41 -1.58 4.45
CA LYS A 27 56.45 -2.61 4.25
C LYS A 27 56.00 -3.98 3.75
N CYS A 28 54.93 -4.03 2.95
CA CYS A 28 54.61 -5.19 2.11
C CYS A 28 54.08 -4.75 0.73
N ILE A 29 54.68 -3.73 0.11
CA ILE A 29 54.47 -3.42 -1.31
C ILE A 29 55.69 -3.93 -2.08
N ALA A 30 55.74 -5.24 -2.26
CA ALA A 30 56.53 -5.86 -3.30
C ALA A 30 55.78 -7.10 -3.78
N ARG A 31 55.29 -7.01 -5.03
CA ARG A 31 54.74 -8.11 -5.83
C ARG A 31 53.36 -8.61 -5.43
N SER A 32 52.32 -8.14 -6.13
CA SER A 32 51.45 -8.98 -6.98
C SER A 32 50.20 -8.23 -7.45
N TRP A 33 50.09 -8.04 -8.77
CA TRP A 33 48.93 -8.24 -9.65
C TRP A 33 47.53 -7.79 -9.17
N LEU A 34 47.02 -6.76 -9.87
CA LEU A 34 45.65 -6.59 -10.40
C LEU A 34 44.53 -7.41 -9.74
N ILE A 35 43.71 -6.79 -8.88
CA ILE A 35 42.30 -7.20 -8.67
C ILE A 35 41.45 -5.93 -8.49
N GLY A 36 40.46 -5.78 -9.38
CA GLY A 36 39.59 -4.61 -9.48
C GLY A 36 38.60 -4.49 -8.33
N THR A 37 38.42 -3.25 -7.86
CA THR A 37 37.36 -2.83 -6.94
C THR A 37 36.17 -2.32 -7.75
N ALA A 38 35.17 -3.17 -7.96
CA ALA A 38 33.84 -2.75 -8.42
C ALA A 38 32.80 -3.75 -7.92
N LEU A 39 32.26 -3.55 -6.70
CA LEU A 39 31.06 -4.26 -6.22
C LEU A 39 30.54 -3.66 -4.91
N LEU A 40 29.80 -2.54 -4.98
CA LEU A 40 28.95 -2.07 -3.86
C LEU A 40 27.75 -1.26 -4.40
N LEU A 41 26.79 -1.89 -5.08
CA LEU A 41 25.49 -1.27 -5.41
C LEU A 41 24.32 -2.28 -5.39
N ALA A 42 24.19 -3.09 -4.32
CA ALA A 42 23.07 -4.05 -4.19
C ALA A 42 22.33 -3.94 -2.85
N GLY A 43 22.17 -2.72 -2.30
CA GLY A 43 21.63 -2.51 -0.95
C GLY A 43 20.23 -1.90 -0.83
N CYS A 44 19.68 -1.27 -1.87
CA CYS A 44 18.44 -0.46 -1.71
C CYS A 44 17.14 -1.19 -2.10
N ALA A 45 17.19 -2.33 -2.77
CA ALA A 45 15.98 -2.99 -3.28
C ALA A 45 15.11 -3.61 -2.17
N GLY A 46 15.72 -4.21 -1.14
CA GLY A 46 14.98 -4.92 -0.09
C GLY A 46 14.11 -4.01 0.81
N GLY A 47 14.50 -2.74 0.97
CA GLY A 47 13.74 -1.79 1.78
C GLY A 47 12.43 -1.35 1.11
N ASP A 48 12.44 -1.20 -0.22
CA ASP A 48 11.25 -0.78 -0.96
C ASP A 48 10.23 -1.89 -1.11
N GLU A 49 10.67 -3.15 -1.27
CA GLU A 49 9.76 -4.31 -1.28
C GLU A 49 8.99 -4.44 0.02
N SER A 50 9.68 -4.34 1.17
CA SER A 50 9.03 -4.38 2.48
C SER A 50 7.98 -3.28 2.60
N ARG A 51 8.30 -2.04 2.23
CA ARG A 51 7.38 -0.90 2.33
C ARG A 51 6.16 -1.05 1.43
N ALA A 52 6.33 -1.51 0.19
CA ALA A 52 5.22 -1.77 -0.72
C ALA A 52 4.30 -2.88 -0.15
N ARG A 53 4.89 -3.97 0.33
CA ARG A 53 4.17 -5.07 0.99
C ARG A 53 3.43 -4.60 2.25
N ASP A 54 4.03 -3.71 3.04
CA ASP A 54 3.43 -3.17 4.26
C ASP A 54 2.20 -2.31 3.97
N VAL A 55 2.23 -1.52 2.90
CA VAL A 55 1.06 -0.74 2.44
C VAL A 55 -0.09 -1.66 2.05
N VAL A 56 0.16 -2.68 1.24
CA VAL A 56 -0.86 -3.66 0.81
C VAL A 56 -1.40 -4.46 2.01
N SER A 57 -0.52 -4.90 2.90
CA SER A 57 -0.88 -5.66 4.10
C SER A 57 -1.76 -4.84 5.04
N SER A 58 -1.38 -3.57 5.27
CA SER A 58 -2.13 -2.65 6.12
C SER A 58 -3.48 -2.31 5.50
N PHE A 59 -3.53 -2.12 4.18
CA PHE A 59 -4.77 -1.89 3.45
C PHE A 59 -5.75 -3.06 3.63
N TYR A 60 -5.32 -4.29 3.36
CA TYR A 60 -6.22 -5.44 3.48
C TYR A 60 -6.59 -5.79 4.92
N LYS A 61 -5.72 -5.51 5.91
CA LYS A 61 -6.11 -5.60 7.33
C LYS A 61 -7.22 -4.61 7.68
N MET A 62 -7.11 -3.37 7.20
CA MET A 62 -8.15 -2.37 7.38
C MET A 62 -9.45 -2.80 6.69
N HIS A 63 -9.34 -3.26 5.44
CA HIS A 63 -10.45 -3.81 4.66
C HIS A 63 -11.19 -4.94 5.39
N GLN A 64 -10.46 -5.90 5.98
CA GLN A 64 -11.07 -6.99 6.75
C GLN A 64 -11.80 -6.53 8.02
N SER A 65 -11.33 -5.45 8.62
CA SER A 65 -11.92 -4.86 9.84
C SER A 65 -13.17 -4.05 9.54
N VAL A 66 -13.14 -3.27 8.45
CA VAL A 66 -14.23 -2.37 8.06
C VAL A 66 -15.30 -3.10 7.26
N ARG A 67 -14.89 -3.99 6.35
CA ARG A 67 -15.73 -4.73 5.39
C ARG A 67 -16.69 -3.82 4.62
N PRO A 68 -16.15 -2.87 3.83
CA PRO A 68 -16.99 -1.93 3.09
C PRO A 68 -17.86 -2.67 2.07
N ILE A 69 -19.13 -2.27 1.98
CA ILE A 69 -20.11 -2.81 1.02
C ILE A 69 -20.73 -1.63 0.27
N GLY A 70 -20.74 -1.72 -1.06
CA GLY A 70 -21.27 -0.68 -1.93
C GLY A 70 -20.30 0.48 -2.10
N ALA A 71 -20.84 1.68 -2.36
CA ALA A 71 -20.04 2.89 -2.39
C ALA A 71 -19.57 3.24 -0.97
N LEU A 72 -18.39 3.81 -0.84
CA LEU A 72 -17.82 4.10 0.47
C LEU A 72 -18.57 5.25 1.16
N THR A 73 -18.89 5.08 2.43
CA THR A 73 -19.35 6.18 3.30
C THR A 73 -18.24 7.20 3.51
N LEU A 74 -18.58 8.40 4.02
CA LEU A 74 -17.59 9.43 4.37
C LEU A 74 -16.52 8.90 5.34
N ASN A 75 -16.93 8.13 6.35
CA ASN A 75 -16.01 7.57 7.34
C ASN A 75 -15.06 6.55 6.71
N GLU A 76 -15.54 5.74 5.77
CA GLU A 76 -14.71 4.78 5.04
C GLU A 76 -13.76 5.48 4.08
N LEU A 77 -14.20 6.53 3.37
CA LEU A 77 -13.33 7.36 2.54
C LEU A 77 -12.18 7.94 3.38
N ILE A 78 -12.48 8.52 4.55
CA ILE A 78 -11.44 9.04 5.46
C ILE A 78 -10.49 7.93 5.89
N THR A 79 -11.03 6.76 6.26
CA THR A 79 -10.27 5.59 6.72
C THR A 79 -9.30 5.08 5.65
N PHE A 80 -9.73 5.00 4.39
CA PHE A 80 -8.92 4.44 3.31
C PHE A 80 -8.01 5.46 2.62
N ARG A 81 -8.24 6.77 2.80
CA ARG A 81 -7.54 7.85 2.08
C ARG A 81 -6.02 7.72 2.06
N HIS A 82 -5.42 7.29 3.17
CA HIS A 82 -3.97 7.25 3.27
C HIS A 82 -3.32 6.13 2.44
N PHE A 83 -4.09 5.12 2.02
CA PHE A 83 -3.59 4.04 1.18
C PHE A 83 -3.59 4.39 -0.30
N MET A 84 -4.39 5.37 -0.71
CA MET A 84 -4.74 5.57 -2.11
C MET A 84 -3.94 6.70 -2.75
N SER A 85 -3.67 6.55 -4.05
CA SER A 85 -3.31 7.67 -4.91
C SER A 85 -4.45 8.68 -4.97
N VAL A 86 -4.14 9.94 -5.28
CA VAL A 86 -5.14 11.00 -5.40
C VAL A 86 -6.20 10.62 -6.46
N ASN A 87 -5.76 10.13 -7.62
CA ASN A 87 -6.64 9.75 -8.71
C ASN A 87 -7.63 8.65 -8.31
N LEU A 88 -7.16 7.59 -7.64
CA LEU A 88 -8.05 6.52 -7.19
C LEU A 88 -9.01 7.01 -6.10
N PHE A 89 -8.51 7.83 -5.17
CA PHE A 89 -9.33 8.39 -4.11
C PHE A 89 -10.45 9.30 -4.66
N ASP A 90 -10.15 10.13 -5.66
CA ASP A 90 -11.13 11.02 -6.28
C ASP A 90 -12.24 10.22 -6.97
N LEU A 91 -11.91 9.14 -7.68
CA LEU A 91 -12.91 8.24 -8.27
C LEU A 91 -13.82 7.59 -7.22
N LEU A 92 -13.26 7.15 -6.10
CA LEU A 92 -14.03 6.59 -4.98
C LEU A 92 -14.97 7.66 -4.39
N LYS A 93 -14.43 8.86 -4.11
CA LYS A 93 -15.20 9.99 -3.59
C LYS A 93 -16.36 10.36 -4.52
N ASP A 94 -16.10 10.48 -5.82
CA ASP A 94 -17.13 10.86 -6.79
C ASP A 94 -18.21 9.78 -6.89
N THR A 95 -17.83 8.51 -6.79
CA THR A 95 -18.78 7.39 -6.75
C THR A 95 -19.66 7.44 -5.50
N SER A 96 -19.09 7.76 -4.34
CA SER A 96 -19.85 7.96 -3.10
C SER A 96 -20.82 9.14 -3.21
N VAL A 97 -20.39 10.27 -3.79
CA VAL A 97 -21.26 11.44 -4.00
C VAL A 97 -22.42 11.10 -4.94
N ALA A 98 -22.16 10.36 -6.03
CA ALA A 98 -23.20 9.91 -6.95
C ALA A 98 -24.21 8.98 -6.25
N GLU A 99 -23.74 8.05 -5.41
CA GLU A 99 -24.63 7.17 -4.65
C GLU A 99 -25.55 7.95 -3.69
N GLU A 100 -25.00 8.91 -2.93
CA GLU A 100 -25.79 9.76 -2.04
C GLU A 100 -26.86 10.57 -2.82
N ALA A 101 -26.51 11.06 -4.00
CA ALA A 101 -27.46 11.76 -4.87
C ALA A 101 -28.61 10.84 -5.34
N ARG A 102 -28.33 9.56 -5.62
CA ARG A 102 -29.37 8.58 -6.00
C ARG A 102 -30.27 8.22 -4.83
N ILE A 103 -29.71 8.08 -3.63
CA ILE A 103 -30.47 7.86 -2.40
C ILE A 103 -31.41 9.05 -2.15
N ALA A 104 -30.91 10.29 -2.28
CA ALA A 104 -31.72 11.49 -2.12
C ALA A 104 -32.84 11.61 -3.16
N GLN A 105 -32.58 11.25 -4.43
CA GLN A 105 -33.59 11.22 -5.48
C GLN A 105 -34.69 10.19 -5.19
N SER A 106 -34.29 9.00 -4.74
CA SER A 106 -35.22 7.92 -4.38
C SER A 106 -36.10 8.27 -3.17
N ALA A 107 -35.65 9.19 -2.31
CA ALA A 107 -36.44 9.68 -1.18
C ALA A 107 -37.44 10.79 -1.56
N GLN A 108 -37.26 11.44 -2.72
CA GLN A 108 -38.09 12.56 -3.17
C GLN A 108 -39.17 12.16 -4.16
N ALA A 109 -38.89 11.15 -4.99
CA ALA A 109 -39.88 10.59 -5.88
C ALA A 109 -40.63 9.50 -5.11
N ASP A 110 -41.98 9.54 -5.08
CA ASP A 110 -42.83 8.39 -4.68
C ASP A 110 -42.68 7.21 -5.70
N ALA A 111 -41.47 6.97 -6.18
CA ALA A 111 -41.05 6.00 -7.16
C ALA A 111 -40.21 4.91 -6.47
N ASP A 112 -40.06 3.78 -7.16
CA ASP A 112 -39.23 2.69 -6.66
C ASP A 112 -37.79 3.17 -6.42
N PRO A 113 -37.14 2.75 -5.32
CA PRO A 113 -35.77 3.10 -5.04
C PRO A 113 -34.84 2.73 -6.20
N LEU A 114 -33.99 3.67 -6.59
CA LEU A 114 -32.95 3.41 -7.58
C LEU A 114 -32.02 2.30 -7.07
N PRO A 115 -31.58 1.38 -7.94
CA PRO A 115 -30.61 0.37 -7.53
C PRO A 115 -29.29 1.05 -7.11
N PRO A 116 -28.55 0.44 -6.16
CA PRO A 116 -27.24 0.93 -5.74
C PRO A 116 -26.30 1.09 -6.93
N LEU A 117 -25.50 2.16 -6.94
CA LEU A 117 -24.51 2.41 -7.97
C LEU A 117 -23.39 1.37 -7.93
N VAL A 118 -23.04 0.92 -6.73
CA VAL A 118 -22.05 -0.13 -6.48
C VAL A 118 -22.72 -1.25 -5.70
N GLU A 119 -22.67 -2.47 -6.23
CA GLU A 119 -23.13 -3.65 -5.52
C GLU A 119 -21.94 -4.39 -4.90
N GLY A 120 -22.00 -4.68 -3.60
CA GLY A 120 -21.03 -5.52 -2.91
C GLY A 120 -19.68 -4.84 -2.63
N ASP A 121 -18.71 -5.65 -2.22
CA ASP A 121 -17.34 -5.23 -1.92
C ASP A 121 -16.68 -4.66 -3.17
N ILE A 122 -16.21 -3.41 -3.13
CA ILE A 122 -15.63 -2.76 -4.31
C ILE A 122 -14.13 -3.04 -4.50
N PHE A 123 -13.43 -3.45 -3.44
CA PHE A 123 -11.97 -3.58 -3.47
C PHE A 123 -11.47 -4.95 -3.90
N THR A 124 -12.38 -5.90 -4.08
CA THR A 124 -12.05 -7.26 -4.48
C THR A 124 -12.81 -7.69 -5.73
N GLY A 125 -12.25 -8.65 -6.47
CA GLY A 125 -12.91 -9.23 -7.63
C GLY A 125 -14.24 -9.93 -7.28
N ASN A 126 -14.40 -10.41 -6.05
CA ASN A 126 -15.64 -11.05 -5.60
C ASN A 126 -16.54 -10.03 -4.88
N PRO A 127 -17.78 -9.77 -5.35
CA PRO A 127 -18.70 -8.84 -4.67
C PRO A 127 -19.05 -9.23 -3.23
N ALA A 128 -18.86 -10.48 -2.83
CA ALA A 128 -19.03 -10.90 -1.43
C ALA A 128 -17.87 -10.48 -0.51
N GLY A 129 -16.79 -9.93 -1.07
CA GLY A 129 -15.57 -9.58 -0.36
C GLY A 129 -14.69 -10.79 -0.05
N ALA A 130 -13.62 -10.54 0.71
CA ALA A 130 -12.70 -11.57 1.17
C ALA A 130 -12.74 -11.72 2.70
N SER A 131 -12.71 -12.95 3.19
CA SER A 131 -12.59 -13.26 4.62
C SER A 131 -11.14 -13.18 5.09
N THR A 132 -10.20 -13.69 4.27
CA THR A 132 -8.76 -13.63 4.53
C THR A 132 -7.97 -13.30 3.27
N PHE A 133 -6.73 -12.85 3.46
CA PHE A 133 -5.83 -12.50 2.37
C PHE A 133 -4.41 -12.97 2.65
N ARG A 134 -3.62 -13.13 1.57
CA ARG A 134 -2.19 -13.41 1.62
C ARG A 134 -1.50 -12.74 0.45
N ILE A 135 -0.45 -11.97 0.73
CA ILE A 135 0.40 -11.40 -0.32
C ILE A 135 1.31 -12.51 -0.84
N VAL A 136 1.18 -12.85 -2.11
CA VAL A 136 1.93 -13.95 -2.76
C VAL A 136 3.33 -13.47 -3.12
N ASN A 137 3.42 -12.41 -3.90
CA ASN A 137 4.66 -11.76 -4.31
C ASN A 137 4.42 -10.26 -4.54
N CYS A 138 5.50 -9.49 -4.58
CA CYS A 138 5.48 -8.12 -5.06
C CYS A 138 6.64 -7.91 -6.04
N ASP A 139 6.33 -7.47 -7.25
CA ASP A 139 7.30 -7.09 -8.27
C ASP A 139 7.54 -5.58 -8.14
N ILE A 140 8.73 -5.22 -7.67
CA ILE A 140 9.07 -3.84 -7.30
C ILE A 140 9.81 -3.13 -8.42
N GLY A 141 9.19 -2.07 -8.95
CA GLY A 141 9.83 -1.12 -9.85
C GLY A 141 10.23 0.18 -9.14
N GLU A 142 10.93 1.05 -9.86
CA GLU A 142 11.35 2.34 -9.30
C GLU A 142 10.17 3.28 -9.04
N ARG A 143 9.18 3.31 -9.94
CA ARG A 143 8.02 4.23 -9.87
C ARG A 143 6.70 3.51 -9.63
N ASP A 144 6.56 2.34 -10.25
CA ASP A 144 5.40 1.46 -10.12
C ASP A 144 5.81 0.13 -9.49
N SER A 145 4.88 -0.51 -8.79
CA SER A 145 5.04 -1.86 -8.24
C SER A 145 3.74 -2.62 -8.35
N LYS A 146 3.81 -3.95 -8.31
CA LYS A 146 2.64 -4.82 -8.41
C LYS A 146 2.72 -5.88 -7.34
N CYS A 147 1.66 -6.05 -6.54
CA CYS A 147 1.58 -7.13 -5.57
C CYS A 147 0.42 -8.06 -5.92
N ALA A 148 0.69 -9.35 -6.10
CA ALA A 148 -0.37 -10.34 -6.24
C ALA A 148 -0.88 -10.73 -4.85
N VAL A 149 -2.20 -10.62 -4.66
CA VAL A 149 -2.85 -10.88 -3.39
C VAL A 149 -3.87 -11.99 -3.57
N GLU A 150 -3.57 -13.14 -2.97
CA GLU A 150 -4.52 -14.23 -2.85
C GLU A 150 -5.57 -13.85 -1.81
N LEU A 151 -6.83 -13.85 -2.24
CA LEU A 151 -8.00 -13.55 -1.44
C LEU A 151 -8.82 -14.82 -1.27
N ILE A 152 -9.36 -15.00 -0.07
CA ILE A 152 -10.07 -16.22 0.32
C ILE A 152 -11.39 -15.79 0.93
N TYR A 153 -12.49 -16.27 0.36
CA TYR A 153 -13.83 -16.11 0.92
C TYR A 153 -14.32 -17.46 1.45
N SER A 154 -14.72 -17.47 2.71
CA SER A 154 -15.32 -18.63 3.36
C SER A 154 -16.64 -18.22 4.01
N ASP A 155 -17.69 -18.97 3.70
CA ASP A 155 -19.02 -18.82 4.29
C ASP A 155 -19.52 -20.21 4.70
N ALA A 156 -20.30 -20.30 5.77
CA ALA A 156 -20.79 -21.57 6.32
C ALA A 156 -21.64 -22.38 5.32
N LYS A 157 -22.23 -21.73 4.32
CA LYS A 157 -23.03 -22.35 3.26
C LYS A 157 -22.18 -22.90 2.12
N LEU A 158 -20.90 -22.52 2.04
CA LEU A 158 -19.99 -23.00 1.00
C LEU A 158 -19.37 -24.33 1.40
N LYS A 159 -19.38 -25.29 0.46
CA LYS A 159 -18.72 -26.59 0.64
C LYS A 159 -17.19 -26.47 0.74
N ALA A 160 -16.61 -25.43 0.13
CA ALA A 160 -15.20 -25.11 0.19
C ALA A 160 -14.98 -23.58 0.04
N PRO A 161 -13.91 -23.01 0.61
CA PRO A 161 -13.58 -21.60 0.42
C PRO A 161 -13.31 -21.27 -1.05
N ALA A 162 -13.84 -20.14 -1.51
CA ALA A 162 -13.49 -19.58 -2.81
C ALA A 162 -12.14 -18.86 -2.70
N LYS A 163 -11.25 -19.08 -3.67
CA LYS A 163 -9.93 -18.45 -3.72
C LYS A 163 -9.71 -17.81 -5.09
N TRP A 164 -9.14 -16.61 -5.08
CA TRP A 164 -8.74 -15.90 -6.30
C TRP A 164 -7.55 -14.98 -6.00
N THR A 165 -6.91 -14.46 -7.04
CA THR A 165 -5.77 -13.56 -6.89
C THR A 165 -6.03 -12.27 -7.65
N ASP A 166 -6.20 -11.19 -6.91
CA ASP A 166 -6.22 -9.84 -7.47
C ASP A 166 -4.77 -9.29 -7.52
N GLN A 167 -4.53 -8.30 -8.37
CA GLN A 167 -3.23 -7.63 -8.47
C GLN A 167 -3.37 -6.17 -8.05
N VAL A 168 -2.71 -5.81 -6.95
CA VAL A 168 -2.66 -4.43 -6.45
C VAL A 168 -1.54 -3.69 -7.18
N LEU A 169 -1.91 -2.61 -7.86
CA LEU A 169 -0.96 -1.74 -8.55
C LEU A 169 -0.62 -0.58 -7.61
N LEU A 170 0.67 -0.39 -7.34
CA LEU A 170 1.19 0.70 -6.53
C LEU A 170 1.94 1.71 -7.39
N THR A 171 1.91 2.96 -6.96
CA THR A 171 2.72 4.06 -7.50
C THR A 171 3.41 4.80 -6.35
N ARG A 172 4.42 5.61 -6.66
CA ARG A 172 5.05 6.49 -5.67
C ARG A 172 4.47 7.90 -5.73
N ASP A 173 4.17 8.44 -4.55
CA ASP A 173 3.94 9.87 -4.34
C ASP A 173 4.91 10.43 -3.27
N ALA A 174 4.71 11.68 -2.86
CA ALA A 174 5.55 12.34 -1.85
C ALA A 174 5.56 11.63 -0.47
N ARG A 175 4.57 10.77 -0.19
CA ARG A 175 4.43 9.98 1.04
C ARG A 175 5.08 8.60 0.93
N GLY A 176 5.44 8.17 -0.28
CA GLY A 176 5.97 6.84 -0.56
C GLY A 176 5.03 6.01 -1.44
N TRP A 177 4.99 4.69 -1.20
CA TRP A 177 4.10 3.79 -1.94
C TRP A 177 2.64 4.02 -1.58
N VAL A 178 1.79 4.11 -2.60
CA VAL A 178 0.33 4.18 -2.47
C VAL A 178 -0.32 3.27 -3.51
N ILE A 179 -1.50 2.76 -3.21
CA ILE A 179 -2.33 1.97 -4.12
C ILE A 179 -2.90 2.91 -5.17
N ASP A 180 -2.52 2.67 -6.42
CA ASP A 180 -3.08 3.38 -7.55
C ASP A 180 -4.28 2.65 -8.12
N ASN A 181 -4.26 1.32 -8.17
CA ASN A 181 -5.34 0.56 -8.77
C ASN A 181 -5.38 -0.89 -8.26
N ILE A 182 -6.46 -1.60 -8.57
CA ILE A 182 -6.60 -3.04 -8.34
C ILE A 182 -7.07 -3.66 -9.64
N GLU A 183 -6.31 -4.60 -10.17
CA GLU A 183 -6.75 -5.46 -11.27
C GLU A 183 -7.42 -6.70 -10.68
N TYR A 184 -8.70 -6.87 -10.98
CA TYR A 184 -9.46 -8.01 -10.50
C TYR A 184 -9.08 -9.28 -11.25
N ALA A 185 -9.09 -10.40 -10.52
CA ALA A 185 -8.92 -11.73 -11.09
C ALA A 185 -9.87 -11.94 -12.28
N LYS A 186 -9.35 -12.52 -13.36
CA LYS A 186 -10.20 -13.02 -14.45
C LYS A 186 -10.89 -14.30 -13.96
N GLY A 187 -12.13 -14.16 -13.51
CA GLY A 187 -12.96 -15.27 -13.05
C GLY A 187 -14.28 -15.38 -13.81
N ALA A 188 -14.97 -16.50 -13.65
CA ALA A 188 -16.36 -16.63 -14.09
C ALA A 188 -17.26 -15.75 -13.19
N ALA A 189 -18.39 -15.30 -13.73
CA ALA A 189 -19.40 -14.58 -12.95
C ALA A 189 -19.75 -15.36 -11.66
N PRO A 190 -19.91 -14.69 -10.51
CA PRO A 190 -20.09 -13.24 -10.32
C PRO A 190 -18.78 -12.43 -10.15
N MET A 191 -17.61 -13.02 -10.42
CA MET A 191 -16.34 -12.30 -10.33
C MET A 191 -16.31 -11.12 -11.29
N ARG A 192 -15.90 -9.95 -10.78
CA ARG A 192 -15.59 -8.77 -11.59
C ARG A 192 -14.28 -8.99 -12.34
N SER A 193 -14.13 -8.27 -13.44
CA SER A 193 -12.91 -8.28 -14.27
C SER A 193 -12.55 -6.85 -14.68
N GLY A 194 -11.31 -6.67 -15.14
CA GLY A 194 -10.76 -5.35 -15.42
C GLY A 194 -10.14 -4.72 -14.17
N THR A 195 -10.15 -3.39 -14.10
CA THR A 195 -9.55 -2.66 -12.99
C THR A 195 -10.57 -1.87 -12.20
N LEU A 196 -10.31 -1.65 -10.91
CA LEU A 196 -11.14 -0.82 -10.03
C LEU A 196 -11.39 0.55 -10.64
N GLN A 197 -10.34 1.27 -11.08
CA GLN A 197 -10.52 2.58 -11.72
C GLN A 197 -11.43 2.52 -12.95
N ALA A 198 -11.31 1.48 -13.80
CA ALA A 198 -12.15 1.32 -14.98
C ALA A 198 -13.61 1.04 -14.61
N VAL A 199 -13.85 0.25 -13.55
CA VAL A 199 -15.18 0.02 -13.00
C VAL A 199 -15.79 1.32 -12.50
N LEU A 200 -15.08 2.08 -11.64
CA LEU A 200 -15.56 3.35 -11.11
C LEU A 200 -15.88 4.36 -12.22
N THR A 201 -14.98 4.50 -13.19
CA THR A 201 -15.18 5.38 -14.35
C THR A 201 -16.43 4.99 -15.14
N LYS A 202 -16.66 3.69 -15.34
CA LYS A 202 -17.84 3.19 -16.07
C LYS A 202 -19.13 3.47 -15.29
N LEU A 203 -19.12 3.29 -13.97
CA LEU A 203 -20.28 3.58 -13.12
C LEU A 203 -20.65 5.06 -13.20
N LEU A 204 -19.69 5.96 -13.00
CA LEU A 204 -19.89 7.41 -13.08
C LEU A 204 -20.40 7.84 -14.45
N LYS A 205 -19.84 7.30 -15.54
CA LYS A 205 -20.34 7.60 -16.90
C LYS A 205 -21.79 7.17 -17.11
N ARG A 206 -22.18 5.99 -16.60
CA ARG A 206 -23.55 5.50 -16.74
C ARG A 206 -24.55 6.33 -15.95
N ASP A 207 -24.14 6.81 -14.78
CA ASP A 207 -24.99 7.63 -13.91
C ASP A 207 -25.25 9.03 -14.49
N THR A 208 -24.27 9.60 -15.22
CA THR A 208 -24.44 10.90 -15.89
C THR A 208 -25.32 10.87 -17.15
N LEU A 209 -25.67 9.69 -17.67
CA LEU A 209 -26.56 9.58 -18.83
C LEU A 209 -28.02 9.65 -18.38
N PRO A 210 -28.90 10.41 -19.07
CA PRO A 210 -30.33 10.39 -18.77
C PRO A 210 -30.85 8.96 -18.84
N LEU A 211 -31.59 8.54 -17.80
CA LEU A 211 -32.38 7.30 -17.84
C LEU A 211 -33.35 7.41 -19.03
N GLN A 212 -33.15 6.60 -20.07
CA GLN A 212 -34.00 6.54 -21.26
C GLN A 212 -35.24 5.68 -21.03
#